data_AF-A0A6J6EGU1-F1
#
_entry.id   AF-A0A6J6EGU1-F1
#
_cell.length_a   1.000
_cell.length_b   1.000
_cell.length_c   1.000
_cell.angle_alpha   90.00
_cell.angle_beta   90.00
_cell.angle_gamma   90.00
#
_symmetry.space_group_name_H-M   'P 1'
#
loop_
_entity.id
_entity.type
_entity.pdbx_description
1 polymer ?
#
loop_
_entity_poly.entity_id
_entity_poly.type
_entity_poly.pdbx_seq_one_letter_code
_entity_poly.pdbx_strand_id
1 'polypeptide(L)'
;MNARQPRLATVAALVAVLAAACGDDAAPRAESSSAITTAPVSTEPVSDTTTPADPTTTTGAAVTTAESTTTVAPTTTQAPAAWEVVGPMPDLAYIPCCASNYVGDPSPPIPADPAVPLAPGIYHASRDLPAPGEVFDPTLIDVGVAPFVPCGTPDVSCESGFVDGDVGVGEVARRLAMPLDDRVRVVVSGFACVEGGSNIGADVQAGTGTLLAELQAEFEAAYTQTVAPLVAAGASFEEIQAQFATPANGFSVPCVSAGPLQWQGSAGPNLLMQFLGEFDEATASVVVPASISVEILWLTALEVAPDGSPTLYFYAGFLS
;
A
#
# COMPACT_ATOMS: atom_id res chain seq x y z
N MET A 1 -10.83 -38.13 -56.14
CA MET A 1 -11.47 -36.93 -56.73
C MET A 1 -12.34 -36.29 -55.66
N ASN A 2 -11.97 -35.06 -55.27
CA ASN A 2 -12.77 -33.90 -54.80
C ASN A 2 -14.11 -34.16 -54.07
N ALA A 3 -14.54 -33.44 -53.05
CA ALA A 3 -14.06 -32.35 -52.19
C ALA A 3 -15.24 -31.98 -51.25
N ARG A 4 -14.95 -31.19 -50.19
CA ARG A 4 -15.83 -30.29 -49.39
C ARG A 4 -16.12 -30.70 -47.93
N GLN A 5 -15.34 -30.10 -47.02
CA GLN A 5 -15.78 -29.55 -45.72
C GLN A 5 -16.69 -28.30 -45.95
N PRO A 6 -17.15 -27.59 -44.90
CA PRO A 6 -17.95 -28.00 -43.74
C PRO A 6 -19.25 -27.15 -43.65
N ARG A 7 -20.16 -27.43 -42.70
CA ARG A 7 -21.21 -26.48 -42.31
C ARG A 7 -21.08 -26.11 -40.84
N LEU A 8 -20.87 -24.81 -40.63
CA LEU A 8 -21.07 -24.05 -39.40
C LEU A 8 -22.53 -24.13 -38.91
N ALA A 9 -22.70 -24.20 -37.59
CA ALA A 9 -23.76 -23.52 -36.83
C ALA A 9 -23.36 -23.57 -35.33
N THR A 10 -22.75 -22.51 -34.80
CA THR A 10 -23.40 -21.48 -33.96
C THR A 10 -23.81 -21.99 -32.57
N VAL A 11 -22.96 -21.75 -31.57
CA VAL A 11 -23.40 -21.52 -30.19
C VAL A 11 -22.71 -20.25 -29.71
N ALA A 12 -23.52 -19.20 -29.64
CA ALA A 12 -23.20 -17.93 -29.02
C ALA A 12 -23.67 -17.99 -27.56
N ALA A 13 -22.75 -17.70 -26.62
CA ALA A 13 -22.99 -17.35 -25.22
C ALA A 13 -21.59 -17.07 -24.62
N LEU A 14 -21.29 -16.02 -23.87
CA LEU A 14 -22.01 -14.85 -23.40
C LEU A 14 -20.89 -13.87 -23.01
N VAL A 15 -20.63 -12.83 -23.80
CA VAL A 15 -19.73 -11.74 -23.40
C VAL A 15 -20.57 -10.76 -22.59
N ALA A 16 -20.40 -10.82 -21.27
CA ALA A 16 -20.88 -9.81 -20.34
C ALA A 16 -19.87 -9.73 -19.19
N VAL A 17 -18.69 -9.19 -19.51
CA VAL A 17 -17.81 -8.62 -18.48
C VAL A 17 -18.28 -7.19 -18.28
N LEU A 18 -18.59 -6.85 -17.03
CA LEU A 18 -19.12 -5.54 -16.64
C LEU A 18 -18.17 -4.43 -17.10
N ALA A 19 -18.60 -3.67 -18.10
CA ALA A 19 -18.24 -2.28 -18.22
C ALA A 19 -19.04 -1.51 -17.15
N ALA A 20 -18.44 -1.34 -15.98
CA ALA A 20 -18.76 -0.29 -15.04
C ALA A 20 -17.46 0.48 -14.73
N ALA A 21 -16.84 0.97 -15.80
CA ALA A 21 -15.87 2.04 -15.78
C ALA A 21 -16.48 3.17 -16.61
N CYS A 22 -17.26 4.03 -15.95
CA CYS A 22 -17.73 5.30 -16.52
C CYS A 22 -17.72 6.34 -15.40
N GLY A 23 -16.59 7.01 -15.25
CA GLY A 23 -16.54 8.39 -14.78
C GLY A 23 -16.02 9.22 -15.96
N ASP A 24 -16.94 9.83 -16.72
CA ASP A 24 -16.61 10.74 -17.82
C ASP A 24 -16.15 12.11 -17.29
N ASP A 25 -14.96 12.50 -17.73
CA ASP A 25 -14.45 13.83 -18.07
C ASP A 25 -14.83 15.08 -17.24
N ALA A 26 -13.81 15.63 -16.56
CA ALA A 26 -13.39 17.03 -16.76
C ALA A 26 -11.98 17.29 -16.18
N ALA A 27 -10.97 17.29 -17.04
CA ALA A 27 -9.68 17.87 -16.71
C ALA A 27 -9.74 19.41 -16.82
N PRO A 28 -9.23 20.17 -15.83
CA PRO A 28 -8.68 21.49 -16.09
C PRO A 28 -7.15 21.40 -16.14
N ARG A 29 -6.61 21.65 -17.33
CA ARG A 29 -5.23 22.12 -17.52
C ARG A 29 -5.03 23.43 -16.75
N ALA A 30 -3.96 23.51 -15.97
CA ALA A 30 -3.32 24.77 -15.64
C ALA A 30 -1.86 24.75 -16.13
N GLU A 31 -1.62 25.43 -17.25
CA GLU A 31 -0.28 25.90 -17.61
C GLU A 31 0.12 27.01 -16.64
N SER A 32 1.35 26.95 -16.09
CA SER A 32 2.28 28.10 -16.03
C SER A 32 3.60 27.80 -15.32
N SER A 33 4.66 27.72 -16.14
CA SER A 33 5.92 28.45 -16.03
C SER A 33 6.59 28.62 -14.65
N SER A 34 7.63 27.82 -14.40
CA SER A 34 8.65 28.11 -13.39
C SER A 34 9.67 29.12 -13.95
N ALA A 35 9.59 30.37 -13.52
CA ALA A 35 10.70 31.32 -13.66
C ALA A 35 11.53 31.27 -12.36
N ILE A 36 12.67 30.57 -12.39
CA ILE A 36 13.63 30.54 -11.28
C ILE A 36 14.57 31.75 -11.44
N THR A 37 14.46 32.72 -10.53
CA THR A 37 15.47 33.77 -10.35
C THR A 37 16.40 33.36 -9.22
N THR A 38 17.64 33.03 -9.56
CA THR A 38 18.71 32.71 -8.63
C THR A 38 19.28 33.99 -8.03
N ALA A 39 19.38 34.08 -6.71
CA ALA A 39 20.21 35.07 -6.02
C ALA A 39 21.32 34.34 -5.20
N PRO A 40 22.55 34.86 -5.18
CA PRO A 40 23.72 34.13 -4.69
C PRO A 40 23.90 34.17 -3.16
N VAL A 41 24.49 33.09 -2.64
CA VAL A 41 24.93 32.94 -1.25
C VAL A 41 26.22 33.74 -1.00
N SER A 42 26.22 34.53 0.07
CA SER A 42 27.38 35.25 0.59
C SER A 42 28.18 34.36 1.55
N THR A 43 29.50 34.32 1.39
CA THR A 43 30.45 33.65 2.28
C THR A 43 31.36 34.70 2.92
N GLU A 44 31.35 34.79 4.25
CA GLU A 44 32.38 35.48 5.01
C GLU A 44 33.22 34.46 5.79
N PRO A 45 34.56 34.63 5.88
CA PRO A 45 35.42 33.76 6.67
C PRO A 45 35.59 34.30 8.10
N VAL A 46 35.54 33.40 9.10
CA VAL A 46 35.99 33.68 10.46
C VAL A 46 37.46 33.27 10.57
N SER A 47 38.32 34.23 10.93
CA SER A 47 39.69 33.98 11.39
C SER A 47 39.67 33.81 12.91
N ASP A 48 40.48 32.90 13.46
CA ASP A 48 41.14 33.15 14.76
C ASP A 48 42.39 32.26 15.00
N THR A 49 43.53 32.95 14.89
CA THR A 49 44.69 33.05 15.81
C THR A 49 45.07 31.88 16.74
N THR A 50 46.31 31.39 16.54
CA THR A 50 47.08 30.49 17.40
C THR A 50 47.89 31.23 18.49
N THR A 51 48.04 30.62 19.67
CA THR A 51 49.12 30.91 20.65
C THR A 51 49.39 29.65 21.49
N PRO A 52 50.67 29.19 21.64
CA PRO A 52 51.01 28.10 22.54
C PRO A 52 51.59 28.59 23.88
N ALA A 53 51.31 27.89 24.98
CA ALA A 53 52.00 28.04 26.26
C ALA A 53 52.21 26.68 26.97
N ASP A 54 53.29 26.63 27.74
CA ASP A 54 54.11 25.50 28.25
C ASP A 54 53.45 24.34 29.04
N PRO A 55 54.15 23.18 29.17
CA PRO A 55 53.73 22.07 29.99
C PRO A 55 54.10 22.27 31.46
N THR A 56 53.12 22.19 32.36
CA THR A 56 53.38 22.12 33.81
C THR A 56 53.19 20.68 34.31
N THR A 57 54.21 20.17 34.98
CA THR A 57 54.27 18.85 35.62
C THR A 57 53.53 18.90 36.95
N THR A 58 52.60 17.95 37.20
CA THR A 58 52.02 17.75 38.54
C THR A 58 52.00 16.27 38.91
N THR A 59 52.54 16.03 40.10
CA THR A 59 52.72 14.78 40.85
C THR A 59 51.42 14.00 41.06
N GLY A 60 51.53 12.66 41.02
CA GLY A 60 50.43 11.72 41.10
C GLY A 60 49.73 11.61 42.46
N ALA A 61 48.43 11.34 42.39
CA ALA A 61 47.64 10.76 43.46
C ALA A 61 47.25 9.34 43.05
N ALA A 62 47.39 8.37 43.95
CA ALA A 62 47.00 6.98 43.73
C ALA A 62 45.48 6.88 43.58
N VAL A 63 45.01 6.39 42.43
CA VAL A 63 43.60 6.04 42.20
C VAL A 63 43.42 4.58 42.60
N THR A 64 42.67 4.34 43.66
CA THR A 64 42.21 3.00 44.05
C THR A 64 41.03 2.62 43.16
N THR A 65 41.24 1.70 42.22
CA THR A 65 40.18 1.11 41.39
C THR A 65 39.33 0.17 42.24
N ALA A 66 38.06 0.52 42.46
CA ALA A 66 37.04 -0.44 42.90
C ALA A 66 36.49 -1.15 41.67
N GLU A 67 36.47 -2.49 41.69
CA GLU A 67 35.80 -3.27 40.64
C GLU A 67 34.29 -3.00 40.69
N SER A 68 33.78 -2.26 39.70
CA SER A 68 32.35 -2.21 39.44
C SER A 68 31.94 -3.51 38.76
N THR A 69 31.31 -4.42 39.49
CA THR A 69 30.52 -5.50 38.90
C THR A 69 29.31 -4.90 38.19
N THR A 70 29.40 -4.75 36.87
CA THR A 70 28.25 -4.44 36.01
C THR A 70 27.37 -5.69 35.89
N THR A 71 26.25 -5.70 36.60
CA THR A 71 25.18 -6.68 36.36
C THR A 71 24.50 -6.31 35.04
N VAL A 72 24.73 -7.10 33.99
CA VAL A 72 24.02 -6.96 32.71
C VAL A 72 22.57 -7.36 32.95
N ALA A 73 21.63 -6.45 32.69
CA ALA A 73 20.20 -6.77 32.75
C ALA A 73 19.88 -7.88 31.73
N PRO A 74 19.00 -8.84 32.05
CA PRO A 74 18.64 -9.88 31.10
C PRO A 74 18.05 -9.24 29.85
N THR A 75 18.71 -9.45 28.71
CA THR A 75 18.15 -9.11 27.40
C THR A 75 17.02 -10.10 27.13
N THR A 76 15.77 -9.68 27.33
CA THR A 76 14.62 -10.40 26.80
C THR A 76 14.66 -10.27 25.28
N THR A 77 15.09 -11.34 24.61
CA THR A 77 14.89 -11.49 23.16
C THR A 77 13.39 -11.54 22.91
N GLN A 78 12.83 -10.47 22.33
CA GLN A 78 11.45 -10.46 21.87
C GLN A 78 11.30 -11.53 20.79
N ALA A 79 10.21 -12.31 20.85
CA ALA A 79 9.92 -13.25 19.78
C ALA A 79 9.78 -12.48 18.45
N PRO A 80 10.14 -13.08 17.30
CA PRO A 80 9.94 -12.45 16.00
C PRO A 80 8.50 -11.96 15.88
N ALA A 81 8.30 -10.76 15.34
CA ALA A 81 6.97 -10.28 15.01
C ALA A 81 6.32 -11.31 14.07
N ALA A 82 5.08 -11.68 14.37
CA ALA A 82 4.29 -12.60 13.56
C ALA A 82 2.97 -11.92 13.23
N TRP A 83 2.42 -12.27 12.07
CA TRP A 83 1.06 -11.85 11.73
C TRP A 83 0.05 -12.46 12.71
N GLU A 84 -0.90 -11.63 13.13
CA GLU A 84 -1.95 -11.99 14.08
C GLU A 84 -3.32 -11.80 13.42
N VAL A 85 -4.19 -12.81 13.48
CA VAL A 85 -5.59 -12.66 13.05
C VAL A 85 -6.32 -11.73 14.03
N VAL A 86 -6.95 -10.68 13.49
CA VAL A 86 -7.65 -9.66 14.27
C VAL A 86 -9.11 -9.53 13.86
N GLY A 87 -9.86 -8.68 14.58
CA GLY A 87 -11.22 -8.31 14.21
C GLY A 87 -11.28 -7.47 12.93
N PRO A 88 -12.49 -7.04 12.52
CA PRO A 88 -12.65 -6.17 11.36
C PRO A 88 -11.89 -4.85 11.53
N MET A 89 -11.51 -4.25 10.41
CA MET A 89 -10.96 -2.89 10.39
C MET A 89 -12.05 -1.87 10.77
N PRO A 90 -11.69 -0.64 11.17
CA PRO A 90 -12.66 0.43 11.28
C PRO A 90 -13.40 0.67 9.95
N ASP A 91 -14.67 1.08 9.99
CA ASP A 91 -15.49 1.27 8.78
C ASP A 91 -14.83 2.22 7.76
N LEU A 92 -14.21 3.30 8.24
CA LEU A 92 -13.48 4.27 7.40
C LEU A 92 -12.23 3.69 6.72
N ALA A 93 -11.72 2.53 7.16
CA ALA A 93 -10.59 1.85 6.54
C ALA A 93 -11.01 0.87 5.43
N TYR A 94 -12.30 0.53 5.34
CA TYR A 94 -12.83 -0.25 4.21
C TYR A 94 -13.16 0.70 3.06
N ILE A 95 -12.67 0.39 1.85
CA ILE A 95 -13.07 1.13 0.65
C ILE A 95 -14.54 0.81 0.37
N PRO A 96 -15.42 1.81 0.23
CA PRO A 96 -16.81 1.58 -0.08
C PRO A 96 -16.98 0.99 -1.49
N CYS A 97 -18.06 0.25 -1.71
CA CYS A 97 -18.36 -0.37 -3.00
C CYS A 97 -19.54 0.22 -3.71
N CYS A 98 -19.67 -0.14 -5.00
CA CYS A 98 -20.93 -0.09 -5.72
C CYS A 98 -21.63 1.28 -5.64
N ALA A 99 -20.86 2.37 -5.80
CA ALA A 99 -21.33 3.75 -5.66
C ALA A 99 -21.89 4.09 -4.26
N SER A 100 -21.19 3.66 -3.21
CA SER A 100 -21.47 4.04 -1.81
C SER A 100 -20.42 5.02 -1.28
N ASN A 101 -20.80 5.79 -0.26
CA ASN A 101 -19.89 6.67 0.48
C ASN A 101 -19.25 5.95 1.68
N TYR A 102 -18.20 6.54 2.24
CA TYR A 102 -17.73 6.15 3.56
C TYR A 102 -18.74 6.55 4.62
N VAL A 103 -18.80 5.78 5.70
CA VAL A 103 -19.68 6.05 6.85
C VAL A 103 -18.82 6.12 8.10
N GLY A 104 -18.97 7.18 8.87
CA GLY A 104 -18.23 7.38 10.11
C GLY A 104 -18.08 8.85 10.49
N ASP A 105 -17.34 9.09 11.56
CA ASP A 105 -17.03 10.44 12.00
C ASP A 105 -15.98 11.09 11.06
N PRO A 106 -16.11 12.39 10.74
CA PRO A 106 -15.07 13.12 10.02
C PRO A 106 -13.71 13.07 10.72
N SER A 107 -12.64 13.12 9.93
CA SER A 107 -11.27 13.19 10.46
C SER A 107 -11.05 14.46 11.30
N PRO A 108 -10.16 14.41 12.29
CA PRO A 108 -9.63 15.63 12.89
C PRO A 108 -8.97 16.54 11.84
N PRO A 109 -8.86 17.86 12.07
CA PRO A 109 -8.18 18.76 11.16
C PRO A 109 -6.70 18.38 10.97
N ILE A 110 -6.26 18.35 9.72
CA ILE A 110 -4.84 18.17 9.37
C ILE A 110 -4.12 19.53 9.50
N PRO A 111 -3.09 19.65 10.37
CA PRO A 111 -2.32 20.89 10.48
C PRO A 111 -1.57 21.22 9.18
N ALA A 112 -1.58 22.48 8.78
CA ALA A 112 -0.83 22.96 7.61
C ALA A 112 0.69 22.91 7.81
N ASP A 113 1.17 23.03 9.06
CA ASP A 113 2.57 22.88 9.40
C ASP A 113 2.92 21.39 9.55
N PRO A 114 3.76 20.81 8.67
CA PRO A 114 4.14 19.40 8.74
C PRO A 114 5.02 19.06 9.96
N ALA A 115 5.52 20.03 10.72
CA ALA A 115 6.18 19.77 11.99
C ALA A 115 5.19 19.45 13.12
N VAL A 116 3.91 19.82 12.97
CA VAL A 116 2.87 19.55 13.97
C VAL A 116 2.37 18.11 13.79
N PRO A 117 2.34 17.27 14.84
CA PRO A 117 1.79 15.93 14.76
C PRO A 117 0.31 15.93 14.37
N LEU A 118 -0.12 14.89 13.66
CA LEU A 118 -1.55 14.65 13.46
C LEU A 118 -2.24 14.38 14.80
N ALA A 119 -3.47 14.87 14.96
CA ALA A 119 -4.27 14.55 16.13
C ALA A 119 -4.76 13.10 16.06
N PRO A 120 -5.05 12.45 17.20
CA PRO A 120 -5.61 11.10 17.22
C PRO A 120 -6.91 11.00 16.41
N GLY A 121 -7.03 9.98 15.58
CA GLY A 121 -8.15 9.77 14.67
C GLY A 121 -7.76 9.02 13.40
N ILE A 122 -8.76 8.77 12.54
CA ILE A 122 -8.58 8.06 11.27
C ILE A 122 -8.60 9.08 10.12
N TYR A 123 -7.65 8.95 9.21
CA TYR A 123 -7.51 9.74 8.00
C TYR A 123 -7.52 8.81 6.79
N HIS A 124 -8.00 9.31 5.65
CA HIS A 124 -7.78 8.62 4.40
C HIS A 124 -6.30 8.65 4.07
N ALA A 125 -5.75 7.49 3.71
CA ALA A 125 -4.35 7.34 3.34
C ALA A 125 -4.26 6.71 1.97
N SER A 126 -3.39 7.24 1.13
CA SER A 126 -3.09 6.68 -0.18
C SER A 126 -1.59 6.71 -0.44
N ARG A 127 -1.15 5.91 -1.40
CA ARG A 127 0.18 6.01 -1.98
C ARG A 127 0.06 6.30 -3.47
N ASP A 128 1.04 6.99 -4.03
CA ASP A 128 1.11 7.14 -5.48
C ASP A 128 1.34 5.75 -6.09
N LEU A 129 0.74 5.51 -7.26
CA LEU A 129 1.05 4.30 -8.03
C LEU A 129 2.51 4.39 -8.49
N PRO A 130 3.30 3.33 -8.31
CA PRO A 130 4.68 3.28 -8.77
C PRO A 130 4.75 3.45 -10.29
N ALA A 131 5.82 4.04 -10.77
CA ALA A 131 6.11 4.04 -12.18
C ALA A 131 6.37 2.59 -12.66
N PRO A 132 6.04 2.25 -13.92
CA PRO A 132 6.36 0.94 -14.47
C PRO A 132 7.86 0.60 -14.28
N GLY A 133 8.13 -0.47 -13.52
CA GLY A 133 9.48 -0.99 -13.29
C GLY A 133 10.17 -0.38 -12.07
N GLU A 134 9.48 0.51 -11.35
CA GLU A 134 9.88 0.96 -10.04
C GLU A 134 9.82 -0.21 -9.06
N VAL A 135 10.94 -0.45 -8.38
CA VAL A 135 11.07 -1.48 -7.36
C VAL A 135 10.53 -0.92 -6.05
N PHE A 136 9.74 -1.70 -5.34
CA PHE A 136 9.26 -1.32 -4.02
C PHE A 136 10.42 -1.06 -3.06
N ASP A 137 10.38 0.06 -2.35
CA ASP A 137 11.31 0.34 -1.26
C ASP A 137 10.83 -0.39 0.01
N PRO A 138 11.53 -1.43 0.49
CA PRO A 138 11.12 -2.17 1.68
C PRO A 138 11.39 -1.41 2.98
N THR A 139 11.97 -0.21 2.93
CA THR A 139 12.36 0.55 4.12
C THR A 139 11.45 1.73 4.42
N LEU A 140 10.70 2.21 3.42
CA LEU A 140 9.90 3.42 3.51
C LEU A 140 8.64 3.31 2.66
N ILE A 141 7.55 3.88 3.17
CA ILE A 141 6.33 4.14 2.40
C ILE A 141 6.02 5.64 2.43
N ASP A 142 5.79 6.25 1.27
CA ASP A 142 5.27 7.62 1.18
C ASP A 142 3.73 7.58 1.19
N VAL A 143 3.15 8.29 2.16
CA VAL A 143 1.73 8.27 2.45
C VAL A 143 1.13 9.65 2.23
N GLY A 144 0.26 9.78 1.24
CA GLY A 144 -0.65 10.91 1.09
C GLY A 144 -1.78 10.81 2.11
N VAL A 145 -1.96 11.86 2.92
CA VAL A 145 -2.98 11.93 3.97
C VAL A 145 -4.03 12.97 3.58
N ALA A 146 -5.28 12.54 3.53
CA ALA A 146 -6.45 13.36 3.27
C ALA A 146 -7.48 13.21 4.41
N PRO A 147 -8.28 14.24 4.69
CA PRO A 147 -9.32 14.14 5.72
C PRO A 147 -10.56 13.43 5.16
N PHE A 148 -11.20 12.60 5.98
CA PHE A 148 -12.60 12.28 5.81
C PHE A 148 -13.45 13.48 6.23
N VAL A 149 -14.37 13.90 5.37
CA VAL A 149 -15.17 15.11 5.56
C VAL A 149 -16.63 14.86 5.17
N PRO A 150 -17.62 15.52 5.78
CA PRO A 150 -19.02 15.32 5.43
C PRO A 150 -19.27 15.56 3.93
N CYS A 151 -20.04 14.69 3.27
CA CYS A 151 -20.30 14.79 1.83
C CYS A 151 -20.99 16.09 1.39
N GLY A 152 -21.63 16.82 2.31
CA GLY A 152 -22.18 18.15 2.05
C GLY A 152 -21.13 19.28 1.93
N THR A 153 -19.85 18.97 2.13
CA THR A 153 -18.75 19.94 2.03
C THR A 153 -18.37 20.17 0.56
N PRO A 154 -18.06 21.41 0.13
CA PRO A 154 -17.57 21.67 -1.22
C PRO A 154 -16.28 20.91 -1.54
N ASP A 155 -16.10 20.55 -2.82
CA ASP A 155 -14.86 19.98 -3.36
C ASP A 155 -14.42 18.65 -2.68
N VAL A 156 -15.40 17.85 -2.27
CA VAL A 156 -15.20 16.52 -1.67
C VAL A 156 -15.52 15.42 -2.66
N SER A 157 -14.71 14.36 -2.66
CA SER A 157 -15.01 13.13 -3.38
C SER A 157 -16.08 12.33 -2.62
N CYS A 158 -17.33 12.44 -3.08
CA CYS A 158 -18.48 11.65 -2.64
C CYS A 158 -19.33 11.22 -3.83
N GLU A 159 -19.99 10.09 -3.66
CA GLU A 159 -21.05 9.60 -4.52
C GLU A 159 -22.31 10.46 -4.37
N SER A 160 -23.06 10.59 -5.47
CA SER A 160 -24.30 11.37 -5.49
C SER A 160 -25.40 10.71 -4.66
N GLY A 161 -26.28 11.52 -4.05
CA GLY A 161 -27.41 11.00 -3.26
C GLY A 161 -27.07 10.63 -1.80
N PHE A 162 -25.96 11.16 -1.28
CA PHE A 162 -25.52 10.97 0.10
C PHE A 162 -26.55 11.41 1.15
N VAL A 163 -26.47 10.80 2.34
CA VAL A 163 -27.30 11.11 3.50
C VAL A 163 -26.50 11.72 4.65
N ASP A 164 -27.19 12.24 5.66
CA ASP A 164 -26.55 12.73 6.89
C ASP A 164 -25.77 11.58 7.56
N GLY A 165 -24.46 11.79 7.75
CA GLY A 165 -23.55 10.78 8.29
C GLY A 165 -22.60 10.17 7.25
N ASP A 166 -22.85 10.40 5.95
CA ASP A 166 -21.90 10.05 4.91
C ASP A 166 -20.72 11.02 4.89
N VAL A 167 -19.53 10.45 4.76
CA VAL A 167 -18.29 11.18 4.59
C VAL A 167 -17.62 10.79 3.27
N GLY A 168 -16.88 11.72 2.71
CA GLY A 168 -16.03 11.52 1.56
C GLY A 168 -14.60 11.90 1.85
N VAL A 169 -13.79 11.85 0.80
CA VAL A 169 -12.36 12.12 0.88
C VAL A 169 -12.11 13.54 0.38
N GLY A 170 -11.51 14.37 1.23
CA GLY A 170 -11.01 15.70 0.84
C GLY A 170 -9.71 15.62 0.04
N GLU A 171 -9.12 16.76 -0.30
CA GLU A 171 -7.81 16.79 -0.96
C GLU A 171 -6.70 16.25 -0.05
N VAL A 172 -5.66 15.68 -0.67
CA VAL A 172 -4.43 15.29 0.04
C VAL A 172 -3.77 16.55 0.60
N ALA A 173 -3.83 16.70 1.92
CA ALA A 173 -3.35 17.88 2.63
C ALA A 173 -1.90 17.74 3.11
N ARG A 174 -1.39 16.52 3.22
CA ARG A 174 -0.05 16.24 3.75
C ARG A 174 0.52 14.96 3.16
N ARG A 175 1.85 14.90 2.98
CA ARG A 175 2.58 13.67 2.69
C ARG A 175 3.50 13.29 3.86
N LEU A 176 3.57 12.00 4.15
CA LEU A 176 4.33 11.42 5.25
C LEU A 176 5.24 10.31 4.71
N ALA A 177 6.55 10.51 4.85
CA ALA A 177 7.52 9.44 4.69
C ALA A 177 7.54 8.60 5.98
N MET A 178 6.96 7.40 5.92
CA MET A 178 6.84 6.50 7.07
C MET A 178 7.80 5.32 6.92
N PRO A 179 8.63 5.01 7.93
CA PRO A 179 9.50 3.84 7.88
C PRO A 179 8.66 2.56 7.99
N LEU A 180 9.02 1.55 7.20
CA LEU A 180 8.45 0.21 7.29
C LEU A 180 9.24 -0.60 8.33
N ASP A 181 9.05 -0.27 9.60
CA ASP A 181 9.70 -0.92 10.74
C ASP A 181 8.70 -1.38 11.80
N ASP A 182 9.21 -1.94 12.91
CA ASP A 182 8.39 -2.51 13.98
C ASP A 182 7.59 -1.49 14.80
N ARG A 183 7.76 -0.18 14.55
CA ARG A 183 7.00 0.89 15.22
C ARG A 183 5.70 1.22 14.51
N VAL A 184 5.59 0.87 13.22
CA VAL A 184 4.36 1.06 12.45
C VAL A 184 3.55 -0.21 12.52
N ARG A 185 2.36 -0.13 13.11
CA ARG A 185 1.40 -1.23 13.02
C ARG A 185 0.79 -1.24 11.62
N VAL A 186 0.60 -2.42 11.08
CA VAL A 186 -0.14 -2.61 9.82
C VAL A 186 -1.30 -3.54 10.07
N VAL A 187 -2.42 -3.28 9.41
CA VAL A 187 -3.57 -4.18 9.36
C VAL A 187 -3.93 -4.37 7.90
N VAL A 188 -4.01 -5.62 7.47
CA VAL A 188 -4.28 -5.97 6.07
C VAL A 188 -5.55 -6.81 6.04
N SER A 189 -6.54 -6.35 5.29
CA SER A 189 -7.72 -7.15 4.95
C SER A 189 -7.41 -8.02 3.74
N GLY A 190 -7.07 -9.27 4.01
CA GLY A 190 -6.78 -10.34 3.05
C GLY A 190 -8.01 -11.03 2.47
N PHE A 191 -7.73 -11.97 1.56
CA PHE A 191 -8.73 -12.83 0.94
C PHE A 191 -8.83 -14.17 1.68
N ALA A 192 -10.06 -14.59 2.01
CA ALA A 192 -10.34 -15.91 2.55
C ALA A 192 -11.36 -16.66 1.70
N CYS A 193 -11.03 -17.91 1.38
CA CYS A 193 -12.02 -18.87 0.91
C CYS A 193 -12.82 -19.40 2.09
N VAL A 194 -14.12 -19.11 2.15
CA VAL A 194 -14.98 -19.62 3.22
C VAL A 194 -15.27 -21.10 2.99
N GLU A 195 -15.37 -21.86 4.09
CA GLU A 195 -15.70 -23.28 4.07
C GLU A 195 -17.02 -23.52 3.30
N GLY A 196 -16.99 -24.42 2.31
CA GLY A 196 -18.07 -24.61 1.34
C GLY A 196 -17.82 -24.00 -0.04
N GLY A 197 -16.75 -23.20 -0.21
CA GLY A 197 -16.16 -22.84 -1.50
C GLY A 197 -16.98 -21.89 -2.39
N SER A 198 -18.18 -21.50 -1.98
CA SER A 198 -19.06 -20.62 -2.77
C SER A 198 -19.10 -19.16 -2.31
N ASN A 199 -18.46 -18.84 -1.18
CA ASN A 199 -18.49 -17.50 -0.57
C ASN A 199 -17.07 -16.98 -0.32
N ILE A 200 -16.92 -15.66 -0.40
CA ILE A 200 -15.70 -14.91 -0.11
C ILE A 200 -15.76 -14.41 1.33
N GLY A 201 -14.64 -14.46 2.05
CA GLY A 201 -14.45 -13.86 3.36
C GLY A 201 -13.23 -12.95 3.38
N ALA A 202 -13.10 -12.18 4.45
CA ALA A 202 -11.90 -11.40 4.73
C ALA A 202 -11.01 -12.14 5.75
N ASP A 203 -9.72 -12.21 5.45
CA ASP A 203 -8.68 -12.65 6.39
C ASP A 203 -7.96 -11.40 6.92
N VAL A 204 -8.48 -10.81 7.99
CA VAL A 204 -7.92 -9.58 8.54
C VAL A 204 -6.80 -9.93 9.51
N GLN A 205 -5.58 -9.55 9.14
CA GLN A 205 -4.39 -9.80 9.94
C GLN A 205 -3.65 -8.52 10.26
N ALA A 206 -3.08 -8.44 11.46
CA ALA A 206 -2.24 -7.35 11.90
C ALA A 206 -0.78 -7.78 12.02
N GLY A 207 0.13 -6.85 11.76
CA GLY A 207 1.57 -7.06 11.84
C GLY A 207 2.31 -5.74 12.04
N THR A 208 3.56 -5.70 11.60
CA THR A 208 4.41 -4.50 11.60
C THR A 208 4.78 -4.05 10.19
N GLY A 209 5.36 -2.86 10.06
CA GLY A 209 5.92 -2.37 8.80
C GLY A 209 6.96 -3.34 8.22
N THR A 210 7.79 -3.96 9.07
CA THR A 210 8.74 -5.00 8.67
C THR A 210 8.04 -6.18 8.00
N LEU A 211 6.97 -6.69 8.62
CA LEU A 211 6.20 -7.81 8.08
C LEU A 211 5.49 -7.46 6.77
N LEU A 212 5.01 -6.22 6.62
CA LEU A 212 4.45 -5.73 5.36
C LEU A 212 5.51 -5.72 4.24
N ALA A 213 6.72 -5.23 4.55
CA ALA A 213 7.81 -5.19 3.58
C ALA A 213 8.25 -6.60 3.15
N GLU A 214 8.29 -7.56 4.08
CA GLU A 214 8.55 -8.97 3.79
C GLU A 214 7.46 -9.59 2.89
N LEU A 215 6.18 -9.39 3.23
CA LEU A 215 5.05 -9.88 2.44
C LEU A 215 5.09 -9.36 0.99
N GLN A 216 5.34 -8.07 0.83
CA GLN A 216 5.44 -7.40 -0.46
C GLN A 216 6.63 -7.95 -1.27
N ALA A 217 7.81 -8.09 -0.66
CA ALA A 217 9.00 -8.61 -1.33
C ALA A 217 8.83 -10.07 -1.75
N GLU A 218 8.21 -10.91 -0.92
CA GLU A 218 7.88 -12.30 -1.27
C GLU A 218 6.92 -12.37 -2.45
N PHE A 219 5.86 -11.55 -2.44
CA PHE A 219 4.90 -11.49 -3.54
C PHE A 219 5.57 -11.07 -4.84
N GLU A 220 6.39 -10.01 -4.81
CA GLU A 220 7.12 -9.48 -5.98
C GLU A 220 8.03 -10.53 -6.61
N ALA A 221 8.79 -11.24 -5.76
CA ALA A 221 9.67 -12.31 -6.20
C ALA A 221 8.88 -13.44 -6.87
N ALA A 222 7.77 -13.87 -6.25
CA ALA A 222 6.90 -14.89 -6.79
C ALA A 222 6.30 -14.46 -8.14
N TYR A 223 5.71 -13.26 -8.22
CA TYR A 223 5.10 -12.71 -9.42
C TYR A 223 6.09 -12.65 -10.59
N THR A 224 7.29 -12.10 -10.33
CA THR A 224 8.35 -11.95 -11.34
C THR A 224 8.82 -13.31 -11.87
N GLN A 225 8.84 -14.34 -11.02
CA GLN A 225 9.28 -15.67 -11.40
C GLN A 225 8.21 -16.45 -12.20
N THR A 226 6.92 -16.24 -11.93
CA THR A 226 5.85 -17.11 -12.45
C THR A 226 4.86 -16.43 -13.37
N VAL A 227 4.28 -15.30 -12.95
CA VAL A 227 3.18 -14.66 -13.66
C VAL A 227 3.73 -13.73 -14.73
N ALA A 228 4.70 -12.88 -14.38
CA ALA A 228 5.28 -11.90 -15.31
C ALA A 228 5.75 -12.50 -16.65
N PRO A 229 6.43 -13.67 -16.70
CA PRO A 229 6.87 -14.28 -17.95
C PRO A 229 5.70 -14.73 -18.85
N LEU A 230 4.60 -15.19 -18.26
CA LEU A 230 3.41 -15.63 -19.01
C LEU A 230 2.70 -14.44 -19.64
N VAL A 231 2.53 -13.38 -18.87
CA VAL A 231 1.87 -12.17 -19.38
C VAL A 231 2.76 -11.51 -20.45
N ALA A 232 4.08 -11.47 -20.25
CA ALA A 232 5.03 -10.99 -21.26
C ALA A 232 5.03 -11.84 -22.54
N ALA A 233 4.71 -13.13 -22.45
CA ALA A 233 4.55 -14.02 -23.60
C ALA A 233 3.18 -13.88 -24.30
N GLY A 234 2.29 -13.02 -23.78
CA GLY A 234 0.94 -12.83 -24.32
C GLY A 234 0.00 -14.01 -24.04
N ALA A 235 0.26 -14.78 -22.99
CA ALA A 235 -0.63 -15.86 -22.59
C ALA A 235 -2.03 -15.32 -22.28
N SER A 236 -3.05 -16.00 -22.79
CA SER A 236 -4.44 -15.69 -22.49
C SER A 236 -4.75 -15.96 -21.02
N PHE A 237 -5.82 -15.35 -20.53
CA PHE A 237 -6.34 -15.59 -19.19
C PHE A 237 -6.59 -17.09 -18.92
N GLU A 238 -7.18 -17.81 -19.88
CA GLU A 238 -7.44 -19.25 -19.77
C GLU A 238 -6.15 -20.07 -19.67
N GLU A 239 -5.10 -19.71 -20.42
CA GLU A 239 -3.80 -20.38 -20.35
C GLU A 239 -3.12 -20.14 -18.98
N ILE A 240 -3.20 -18.91 -18.46
CA ILE A 240 -2.66 -18.57 -17.14
C ILE A 240 -3.42 -19.34 -16.05
N GLN A 241 -4.76 -19.35 -16.09
CA GLN A 241 -5.56 -20.12 -15.12
C GLN A 241 -5.29 -21.62 -15.21
N ALA A 242 -5.17 -22.18 -16.42
CA ALA A 242 -4.86 -23.60 -16.60
C ALA A 242 -3.50 -23.97 -16.00
N GLN A 243 -2.50 -23.07 -16.08
CA GLN A 243 -1.21 -23.27 -15.45
C GLN A 243 -1.30 -23.31 -13.91
N PHE A 244 -2.13 -22.46 -13.31
CA PHE A 244 -2.31 -22.38 -11.85
C PHE A 244 -3.46 -23.23 -11.31
N ALA A 245 -4.06 -24.09 -12.15
CA ALA A 245 -5.01 -25.11 -11.71
C ALA A 245 -4.37 -26.11 -10.74
N THR A 246 -3.03 -26.22 -10.76
CA THR A 246 -2.23 -26.80 -9.68
C THR A 246 -1.43 -25.68 -9.02
N PRO A 247 -1.49 -25.51 -7.68
CA PRO A 247 -0.77 -24.45 -6.99
C PRO A 247 0.75 -24.48 -7.25
N ALA A 248 1.35 -23.30 -7.45
CA ALA A 248 2.79 -23.14 -7.69
C ALA A 248 3.29 -21.78 -7.20
N ASN A 249 4.42 -21.77 -6.45
CA ASN A 249 5.06 -20.56 -5.89
C ASN A 249 4.07 -19.62 -5.17
N GLY A 250 3.17 -20.21 -4.37
CA GLY A 250 2.14 -19.49 -3.63
C GLY A 250 0.89 -19.13 -4.45
N PHE A 251 0.94 -19.18 -5.78
CA PHE A 251 -0.21 -18.88 -6.64
C PHE A 251 -1.13 -20.08 -6.82
N SER A 252 -2.44 -19.81 -6.86
CA SER A 252 -3.47 -20.77 -7.25
C SER A 252 -4.70 -20.07 -7.82
N VAL A 253 -5.58 -20.82 -8.47
CA VAL A 253 -6.94 -20.33 -8.79
C VAL A 253 -7.72 -20.11 -7.49
N PRO A 254 -8.44 -18.97 -7.33
CA PRO A 254 -9.29 -18.74 -6.16
C PRO A 254 -10.50 -19.67 -6.13
N CYS A 255 -11.08 -19.90 -4.94
CA CYS A 255 -12.23 -20.79 -4.74
C CYS A 255 -13.52 -20.36 -5.47
N VAL A 256 -13.61 -19.07 -5.82
CA VAL A 256 -14.70 -18.49 -6.60
C VAL A 256 -14.12 -17.62 -7.70
N SER A 257 -14.92 -17.21 -8.68
CA SER A 257 -14.52 -16.26 -9.73
C SER A 257 -14.38 -14.82 -9.20
N ALA A 258 -13.61 -14.62 -8.12
CA ALA A 258 -13.32 -13.31 -7.51
C ALA A 258 -12.14 -12.58 -8.18
N GLY A 259 -11.33 -13.30 -8.95
CA GLY A 259 -10.16 -12.77 -9.65
C GLY A 259 -9.42 -13.86 -10.43
N PRO A 260 -8.42 -13.50 -11.26
CA PRO A 260 -7.56 -14.44 -11.97
C PRO A 260 -6.86 -15.46 -11.06
N LEU A 261 -6.23 -14.98 -10.00
CA LEU A 261 -5.33 -15.74 -9.14
C LEU A 261 -5.43 -15.23 -7.70
N GLN A 262 -5.17 -16.12 -6.75
CA GLN A 262 -4.81 -15.75 -5.38
C GLN A 262 -3.36 -16.12 -5.13
N TRP A 263 -2.74 -15.49 -4.15
CA TRP A 263 -1.38 -15.78 -3.71
C TRP A 263 -1.30 -15.92 -2.19
N GLN A 264 -0.59 -16.94 -1.74
CA GLN A 264 -0.26 -17.19 -0.35
C GLN A 264 1.26 -17.22 -0.16
N GLY A 265 1.77 -16.31 0.67
CA GLY A 265 3.17 -16.22 1.04
C GLY A 265 3.58 -17.23 2.14
N SER A 266 4.78 -17.04 2.68
CA SER A 266 5.27 -17.85 3.80
C SER A 266 4.51 -17.57 5.10
N ALA A 267 4.01 -16.34 5.25
CA ALA A 267 3.19 -15.87 6.36
C ALA A 267 2.30 -14.70 5.90
N GLY A 268 1.36 -14.30 6.77
CA GLY A 268 0.46 -13.19 6.53
C GLY A 268 -0.82 -13.57 5.79
N PRO A 269 -1.65 -12.56 5.47
CA PRO A 269 -2.92 -12.77 4.80
C PRO A 269 -2.73 -13.17 3.34
N ASN A 270 -3.67 -13.96 2.81
CA ASN A 270 -3.66 -14.26 1.37
C ASN A 270 -4.02 -13.01 0.58
N LEU A 271 -3.39 -12.88 -0.58
CA LEU A 271 -3.60 -11.78 -1.50
C LEU A 271 -4.47 -12.25 -2.67
N LEU A 272 -5.42 -11.44 -3.10
CA LEU A 272 -6.18 -11.68 -4.33
C LEU A 272 -5.62 -10.81 -5.46
N MET A 273 -5.42 -11.38 -6.64
CA MET A 273 -5.15 -10.61 -7.83
C MET A 273 -6.47 -10.34 -8.54
N GLN A 274 -6.84 -9.07 -8.73
CA GLN A 274 -8.03 -8.70 -9.49
C GLN A 274 -7.78 -8.68 -10.99
N PHE A 275 -6.56 -8.32 -11.38
CA PHE A 275 -6.17 -8.18 -12.77
C PHE A 275 -4.81 -8.84 -12.99
N LEU A 276 -4.58 -9.32 -14.22
CA LEU A 276 -3.26 -9.83 -14.65
C LEU A 276 -2.42 -8.74 -15.35
N GLY A 277 -3.06 -7.60 -15.66
CA GLY A 277 -2.51 -6.41 -16.28
C GLY A 277 -3.61 -5.34 -16.40
N GLU A 278 -3.21 -4.13 -16.76
CA GLU A 278 -4.10 -2.98 -16.93
C GLU A 278 -4.46 -2.83 -18.42
N PHE A 279 -5.67 -2.38 -18.73
CA PHE A 279 -6.03 -2.07 -20.11
C PHE A 279 -5.46 -0.70 -20.49
N ASP A 280 -4.49 -0.68 -21.41
CA ASP A 280 -3.99 0.55 -22.01
C ASP A 280 -4.91 0.98 -23.15
N GLU A 281 -5.67 2.07 -22.91
CA GLU A 281 -6.57 2.64 -23.91
C GLU A 281 -5.84 3.18 -25.15
N ALA A 282 -4.60 3.66 -24.99
CA ALA A 282 -3.83 4.26 -26.08
C ALA A 282 -3.34 3.21 -27.08
N THR A 283 -3.03 2.00 -26.60
CA THR A 283 -2.62 0.87 -27.44
C THR A 283 -3.73 -0.16 -27.67
N ALA A 284 -4.89 0.02 -27.02
CA ALA A 284 -6.02 -0.91 -27.01
C ALA A 284 -5.59 -2.34 -26.66
N SER A 285 -4.69 -2.48 -25.69
CA SER A 285 -4.11 -3.76 -25.28
C SER A 285 -3.97 -3.85 -23.77
N VAL A 286 -4.02 -5.06 -23.23
CA VAL A 286 -3.63 -5.28 -21.82
C VAL A 286 -2.11 -5.16 -21.73
N VAL A 287 -1.64 -4.22 -20.92
CA VAL A 287 -0.22 -4.00 -20.62
C VAL A 287 0.04 -4.47 -19.20
N VAL A 288 1.21 -5.06 -18.99
CA VAL A 288 1.67 -5.42 -17.65
C VAL A 288 2.25 -4.16 -17.02
N PRO A 289 1.66 -3.61 -15.96
CA PRO A 289 2.36 -2.61 -15.17
C PRO A 289 3.66 -3.25 -14.72
N ALA A 290 4.80 -2.61 -15.00
CA ALA A 290 6.09 -3.16 -14.61
C ALA A 290 6.31 -3.13 -13.07
N SER A 291 5.26 -2.83 -12.30
CA SER A 291 5.19 -2.78 -10.83
C SER A 291 3.78 -3.16 -10.31
N ILE A 292 3.27 -4.34 -10.68
CA ILE A 292 1.97 -4.90 -10.17
C ILE A 292 1.94 -5.05 -8.64
N SER A 293 3.09 -5.03 -8.00
CA SER A 293 3.19 -5.25 -6.57
C SER A 293 2.51 -4.16 -5.74
N VAL A 294 2.39 -2.94 -6.24
CA VAL A 294 1.69 -1.88 -5.51
C VAL A 294 0.16 -1.95 -5.68
N GLU A 295 -0.31 -2.57 -6.76
CA GLU A 295 -1.75 -2.70 -7.04
C GLU A 295 -2.46 -3.75 -6.18
N ILE A 296 -1.75 -4.60 -5.45
CA ILE A 296 -2.40 -5.63 -4.65
C ILE A 296 -2.65 -5.16 -3.22
N LEU A 297 -1.69 -4.46 -2.61
CA LEU A 297 -1.83 -3.90 -1.26
C LEU A 297 -2.23 -2.43 -1.35
N TRP A 298 -3.52 -2.16 -1.38
CA TRP A 298 -4.03 -0.79 -1.42
C TRP A 298 -4.02 -0.18 -0.03
N LEU A 299 -3.23 0.88 0.19
CA LEU A 299 -3.31 1.69 1.40
C LEU A 299 -4.64 2.45 1.38
N THR A 300 -5.42 2.37 2.46
CA THR A 300 -6.77 2.96 2.52
C THR A 300 -6.92 3.98 3.65
N ALA A 301 -6.26 3.73 4.78
CA ALA A 301 -6.36 4.61 5.94
C ALA A 301 -5.09 4.62 6.80
N LEU A 302 -4.93 5.73 7.51
CA LEU A 302 -3.97 5.92 8.58
C LEU A 302 -4.75 6.26 9.84
N GLU A 303 -4.63 5.43 10.88
CA GLU A 303 -5.08 5.77 12.22
C GLU A 303 -3.91 6.23 13.07
N VAL A 304 -4.12 7.33 13.78
CA VAL A 304 -3.21 7.82 14.81
C VAL A 304 -3.85 7.55 16.17
N ALA A 305 -3.24 6.69 16.97
CA ALA A 305 -3.72 6.39 18.31
C ALA A 305 -3.49 7.57 19.27
N PRO A 306 -4.13 7.57 20.46
CA PRO A 306 -3.96 8.65 21.45
C PRO A 306 -2.52 8.90 21.91
N ASP A 307 -1.64 7.90 21.83
CA ASP A 307 -0.22 8.00 22.15
C ASP A 307 0.65 8.44 20.96
N GLY A 308 0.03 8.69 19.80
CA GLY A 308 0.68 9.08 18.55
C GLY A 308 1.21 7.91 17.72
N SER A 309 0.98 6.65 18.14
CA SER A 309 1.39 5.49 17.35
C SER A 309 0.54 5.36 16.08
N PRO A 310 1.17 5.12 14.91
CA PRO A 310 0.45 4.99 13.65
C PRO A 310 0.06 3.53 13.37
N THR A 311 -1.16 3.35 12.82
CA THR A 311 -1.61 2.12 12.19
C THR A 311 -1.97 2.39 10.73
N LEU A 312 -1.34 1.68 9.80
CA LEU A 312 -1.69 1.71 8.38
C LEU A 312 -2.64 0.56 8.05
N TYR A 313 -3.72 0.86 7.33
CA TYR A 313 -4.71 -0.11 6.89
C TYR A 313 -4.58 -0.36 5.40
N PHE A 314 -4.49 -1.63 5.04
CA PHE A 314 -4.37 -2.06 3.65
C PHE A 314 -5.51 -3.01 3.28
N TYR A 315 -5.89 -2.94 2.02
CA TYR A 315 -6.74 -3.92 1.39
C TYR A 315 -5.93 -4.76 0.41
N ALA A 316 -6.01 -6.08 0.51
CA ALA A 316 -5.26 -7.00 -0.33
C ALA A 316 -6.15 -7.61 -1.44
N GLY A 317 -6.16 -6.97 -2.61
CA GLY A 317 -6.72 -7.59 -3.80
C GLY A 317 -8.18 -7.33 -4.15
N PHE A 318 -8.74 -6.20 -3.74
CA PHE A 318 -10.07 -5.61 -4.02
C PHE A 318 -11.33 -6.47 -4.22
N LEU A 319 -12.43 -5.78 -4.52
CA LEU A 319 -13.86 -6.04 -4.32
C LEU A 319 -14.36 -5.67 -2.92
N SER A 320 -14.62 -4.37 -2.82
CA SER A 320 -15.81 -3.88 -2.17
C SER A 320 -17.03 -4.27 -3.03
#